data_AF-A0A0X3UPK0-F1
#
_entry.id   AF-A0A0X3UPK0-F1
#
_cell.length_a   1.000
_cell.length_b   1.000
_cell.length_c   1.000
_cell.angle_alpha   90.00
_cell.angle_beta   90.00
_cell.angle_gamma   90.00
#
_symmetry.space_group_name_H-M   'P 1'
#
loop_
_entity.id
_entity.type
_entity.pdbx_description
1 polymer ?
#
loop_
_entity_poly.entity_id
_entity_poly.type
_entity_poly.pdbx_seq_one_letter_code
_entity_poly.pdbx_strand_id
1 'polypeptide(L)'
;MAALLAYRVPRSFSTGAHERDHAAVVRLAHDEVPFYRERLARAGATSDVPVPLPTADLDRLYHQLFPLGSPWLGQADPPAWVPDPAELPSALRLTERHRTDATVFELRAALLGGGRGRYRVLLNRDAVIDPFAPDPREAQAVAFAATRLATLVGTPGDLAAFRSAAGPTDATILPVRQCADIVAVTGEPGLLHDPYLGHLGAWAASCGHAHLDWRRFHATAVPAGVLVTKLRQRRPTLVHMLPAGADGLTVTSCPAHRTPVLVPRS
;
A
#
# COMPACT_ATOMS: atom_id res chain seq x y z
N MET A 1 27.08 5.73 -5.52
CA MET A 1 26.83 5.50 -4.08
C MET A 1 25.52 6.19 -3.71
N ALA A 2 24.39 5.46 -3.73
CA ALA A 2 23.14 5.99 -3.20
C ALA A 2 23.27 6.08 -1.68
N ALA A 3 23.44 7.30 -1.16
CA ALA A 3 23.28 7.56 0.25
C ALA A 3 21.83 7.18 0.60
N LEU A 4 21.66 6.06 1.30
CA LEU A 4 20.44 5.76 2.02
C LEU A 4 20.25 6.94 2.99
N LEU A 5 19.43 7.92 2.58
CA LEU A 5 18.93 8.94 3.49
C LEU A 5 18.32 8.15 4.64
N ALA A 6 18.97 8.21 5.80
CA ALA A 6 18.42 7.73 7.06
C ALA A 6 17.21 8.62 7.38
N TYR A 7 16.11 8.32 6.71
CA TYR A 7 14.97 9.21 6.62
C TYR A 7 14.25 9.17 7.97
N ARG A 8 14.49 10.18 8.81
CA ARG A 8 13.75 10.34 10.06
C ARG A 8 12.31 10.67 9.71
N VAL A 9 11.42 9.71 9.93
CA VAL A 9 10.00 9.90 9.65
C VAL A 9 9.45 10.99 10.59
N PRO A 10 8.96 12.13 10.08
CA PRO A 10 8.51 13.24 10.93
C PRO A 10 7.38 12.81 11.87
N ARG A 11 7.28 13.39 13.07
CA ARG A 11 6.19 13.05 14.01
C ARG A 11 4.83 13.61 13.58
N SER A 12 4.82 14.75 12.89
CA SER A 12 3.62 15.44 12.41
C SER A 12 3.68 15.68 10.90
N PHE A 13 2.51 15.83 10.29
CA PHE A 13 2.40 16.18 8.87
C PHE A 13 2.78 17.64 8.61
N SER A 14 3.42 17.89 7.46
CA SER A 14 3.72 19.22 6.95
C SER A 14 3.63 19.18 5.43
N THR A 15 2.71 19.95 4.85
CA THR A 15 2.49 20.02 3.40
C THR A 15 3.79 20.35 2.65
N GLY A 16 4.49 21.43 3.05
CA GLY A 16 5.72 21.82 2.36
C GLY A 16 6.87 20.80 2.50
N ALA A 17 6.95 20.06 3.61
CA ALA A 17 7.93 18.97 3.71
C ALA A 17 7.56 17.79 2.81
N HIS A 18 6.26 17.50 2.70
CA HIS A 18 5.73 16.43 1.87
C HIS A 18 5.90 16.71 0.38
N GLU A 19 5.66 17.95 -0.05
CA GLU A 19 5.90 18.43 -1.42
C GLU A 19 7.40 18.36 -1.79
N ARG A 20 8.30 18.72 -0.86
CA ARG A 20 9.74 18.61 -1.10
C ARG A 20 10.21 17.16 -1.27
N ASP A 21 9.68 16.25 -0.45
CA ASP A 21 9.96 14.81 -0.57
C ASP A 21 9.49 14.27 -1.92
N HIS A 22 8.27 14.64 -2.31
CA HIS A 22 7.71 14.29 -3.60
C HIS A 22 8.59 14.80 -4.75
N ALA A 23 8.92 16.08 -4.76
CA ALA A 23 9.77 16.68 -5.80
C ALA A 23 11.16 16.01 -5.87
N ALA A 24 11.75 15.65 -4.74
CA ALA A 24 13.03 14.95 -4.70
C ALA A 24 12.93 13.55 -5.31
N VAL A 25 11.88 12.78 -4.98
CA VAL A 25 11.65 11.43 -5.53
C VAL A 25 11.34 11.48 -7.02
N VAL A 26 10.51 12.43 -7.47
CA VAL A 26 10.18 12.62 -8.89
C VAL A 26 11.44 12.94 -9.69
N ARG A 27 12.25 13.89 -9.21
CA ARG A 27 13.54 14.22 -9.86
C ARG A 27 14.44 12.99 -9.96
N LEU A 28 14.61 12.25 -8.87
CA LEU A 28 15.43 11.03 -8.87
C LEU A 28 14.89 9.99 -9.86
N ALA A 29 13.57 9.86 -9.98
CA ALA A 29 12.94 8.97 -10.96
C ALA A 29 13.26 9.36 -12.40
N HIS A 30 13.21 10.65 -12.73
CA HIS A 30 13.59 11.15 -14.04
C HIS A 30 15.09 11.00 -14.33
N ASP A 31 15.93 11.16 -13.32
CA ASP A 31 17.38 11.00 -13.47
C ASP A 31 17.78 9.53 -13.69
N GLU A 32 17.18 8.62 -12.92
CA GLU A 32 17.60 7.22 -12.86
C GLU A 32 16.80 6.28 -13.76
N VAL A 33 15.51 6.52 -14.02
CA VAL A 33 14.63 5.56 -14.70
C VAL A 33 14.27 6.06 -16.11
N PRO A 34 14.81 5.44 -17.19
CA PRO A 34 14.63 5.92 -18.57
C PRO A 34 13.18 6.07 -18.99
N PHE A 35 12.32 5.16 -18.52
CA PHE A 35 10.89 5.15 -18.79
C PHE A 35 10.24 6.52 -18.52
N TYR A 36 10.54 7.18 -17.40
CA TYR A 36 9.92 8.47 -17.09
C TYR A 36 10.37 9.59 -18.03
N ARG A 37 11.63 9.58 -18.47
CA ARG A 37 12.13 10.55 -19.46
C ARG A 37 11.51 10.35 -20.82
N GLU A 38 11.51 9.11 -21.31
CA GLU A 38 10.93 8.77 -22.60
C GLU A 38 9.44 9.10 -22.65
N ARG A 39 8.74 8.83 -21.55
CA ARG A 39 7.32 9.13 -21.43
C ARG A 39 7.03 10.62 -21.45
N LEU A 40 7.82 11.41 -20.72
CA LEU A 40 7.69 12.87 -20.73
C LEU A 40 7.93 13.43 -22.15
N ALA A 41 8.98 12.94 -22.82
CA ALA A 41 9.29 13.32 -24.20
C ALA A 41 8.16 12.97 -25.18
N ARG A 42 7.59 11.76 -25.08
CA ARG A 42 6.45 11.32 -25.92
C ARG A 42 5.18 12.13 -25.69
N ALA A 43 4.95 12.58 -24.46
CA ALA A 43 3.80 13.42 -24.14
C ALA A 43 3.91 14.83 -24.74
N GLY A 44 5.02 15.18 -25.39
CA GLY A 44 5.31 16.55 -25.83
C GLY A 44 5.35 17.54 -24.65
N ALA A 45 5.46 17.00 -23.43
CA ALA A 45 5.36 17.78 -22.22
C ALA A 45 6.73 18.42 -21.95
N THR A 46 6.79 19.74 -22.13
CA THR A 46 7.87 20.61 -21.62
C THR A 46 7.70 20.93 -20.13
N SER A 47 6.73 20.31 -19.46
CA SER A 47 6.09 20.82 -18.25
C SER A 47 6.15 19.83 -17.09
N ASP A 48 6.20 20.38 -15.87
CA ASP A 48 6.08 19.70 -14.57
C ASP A 48 4.75 18.93 -14.36
N VAL A 49 3.87 18.89 -15.36
CA VAL A 49 2.57 18.20 -15.28
C VAL A 49 2.79 16.68 -15.24
N PRO A 50 2.37 16.00 -14.16
CA PRO A 50 2.44 14.55 -14.06
C PRO A 50 1.68 13.85 -15.19
N VAL A 51 2.32 12.90 -15.88
CA VAL A 51 1.62 12.02 -16.85
C VAL A 51 1.06 10.81 -16.08
N PRO A 52 -0.28 10.65 -15.94
CA PRO A 52 -0.88 9.58 -15.14
C PRO A 52 -0.53 8.17 -15.61
N LEU A 53 0.06 7.30 -14.77
CA LEU A 53 0.28 5.87 -15.11
C LEU A 53 -0.71 4.97 -14.37
N PRO A 54 -1.73 4.38 -15.02
CA PRO A 54 -2.59 3.40 -14.38
C PRO A 54 -1.77 2.26 -13.76
N THR A 55 -2.02 1.91 -12.50
CA THR A 55 -1.31 0.80 -11.84
C THR A 55 -1.56 -0.53 -12.55
N ALA A 56 -2.72 -0.71 -13.17
CA ALA A 56 -3.06 -1.86 -14.00
C ALA A 56 -2.13 -2.08 -15.21
N ASP A 57 -1.45 -1.03 -15.69
CA ASP A 57 -0.51 -1.17 -16.82
C ASP A 57 0.86 -1.71 -16.37
N LEU A 58 1.13 -1.78 -15.06
CA LEU A 58 2.43 -2.16 -14.53
C LEU A 58 2.84 -3.59 -14.87
N ASP A 59 1.91 -4.52 -15.01
CA ASP A 59 2.23 -5.89 -15.45
C ASP A 59 3.00 -5.92 -16.78
N ARG A 60 2.64 -5.00 -17.69
CA ARG A 60 3.25 -4.91 -19.02
C ARG A 60 4.49 -4.04 -19.02
N LEU A 61 4.57 -3.07 -18.11
CA LEU A 61 5.59 -2.03 -18.11
C LEU A 61 6.67 -2.25 -17.07
N TYR A 62 6.56 -3.25 -16.20
CA TYR A 62 7.48 -3.45 -15.09
C TYR A 62 8.95 -3.53 -15.53
N HIS A 63 9.18 -4.19 -16.67
CA HIS A 63 10.50 -4.33 -17.26
C HIS A 63 11.12 -3.00 -17.76
N GLN A 64 10.33 -1.94 -17.85
CA GLN A 64 10.78 -0.60 -18.26
C GLN A 64 11.10 0.29 -17.05
N LEU A 65 10.67 -0.10 -15.85
CA LEU A 65 10.86 0.65 -14.61
C LEU A 65 12.19 0.36 -13.91
N PHE A 66 13.16 -0.26 -14.59
CA PHE A 66 14.48 -0.50 -14.02
C PHE A 66 15.34 0.77 -14.05
N PRO A 67 15.86 1.24 -12.90
CA PRO A 67 16.78 2.37 -12.89
C PRO A 67 18.15 1.99 -13.46
N LEU A 68 18.77 2.92 -14.17
CA LEU A 68 20.15 2.86 -14.63
C LEU A 68 21.12 2.98 -13.45
N GLY A 69 22.23 2.24 -13.48
CA GLY A 69 23.35 2.45 -12.57
C GLY A 69 23.27 1.76 -11.21
N SER A 70 22.22 0.97 -10.92
CA SER A 70 22.15 0.12 -9.73
C SER A 70 21.75 -1.31 -10.11
N PRO A 71 22.66 -2.32 -10.01
CA PRO A 71 22.29 -3.71 -10.27
C PRO A 71 21.15 -4.12 -9.36
N TRP A 72 20.13 -4.80 -9.89
CA TRP A 72 19.00 -5.29 -9.09
C TRP A 72 19.50 -6.28 -8.05
N LEU A 73 19.23 -6.00 -6.78
CA LEU A 73 19.54 -6.87 -5.66
C LEU A 73 18.22 -7.31 -5.02
N GLY A 74 17.70 -8.50 -5.36
CA GLY A 74 16.34 -8.89 -4.95
C GLY A 74 16.03 -8.83 -3.45
N GLN A 75 17.03 -8.99 -2.57
CA GLN A 75 16.87 -8.82 -1.12
C GLN A 75 16.75 -7.36 -0.68
N ALA A 76 17.35 -6.45 -1.43
CA ALA A 76 17.44 -5.03 -1.15
C ALA A 76 16.42 -4.20 -1.95
N ASP A 77 15.97 -4.73 -3.09
CA ASP A 77 15.06 -4.14 -4.06
C ASP A 77 14.02 -5.19 -4.44
N PRO A 78 13.14 -5.58 -3.49
CA PRO A 78 12.10 -6.54 -3.79
C PRO A 78 11.22 -6.02 -4.96
N PRO A 79 10.74 -6.89 -5.85
CA PRO A 79 9.81 -6.48 -6.91
C PRO A 79 8.59 -5.75 -6.33
N ALA A 80 7.91 -4.90 -7.12
CA ALA A 80 6.78 -4.12 -6.62
C ALA A 80 5.61 -4.99 -6.13
N TRP A 81 5.48 -6.23 -6.61
CA TRP A 81 4.50 -7.20 -6.12
C TRP A 81 4.87 -7.85 -4.78
N VAL A 82 6.08 -7.59 -4.27
CA VAL A 82 6.48 -7.97 -2.92
C VAL A 82 6.23 -6.76 -2.00
N PRO A 83 5.29 -6.88 -1.05
CA PRO A 83 4.94 -5.77 -0.16
C PRO A 83 6.13 -5.27 0.66
N ASP A 84 6.21 -3.96 0.90
CA ASP A 84 7.15 -3.44 1.90
C ASP A 84 6.63 -3.86 3.30
N PRO A 85 7.41 -4.63 4.08
CA PRO A 85 6.97 -5.14 5.38
C PRO A 85 6.62 -4.04 6.39
N ALA A 86 7.02 -2.79 6.14
CA ALA A 86 6.75 -1.67 7.01
C ALA A 86 5.55 -0.81 6.57
N GLU A 87 4.87 -1.15 5.46
CA GLU A 87 3.62 -0.52 5.01
C GLU A 87 2.42 -0.96 5.85
N LEU A 88 2.18 -2.27 5.94
CA LEU A 88 1.03 -2.80 6.67
C LEU A 88 1.00 -2.31 8.13
N PRO A 89 2.10 -2.41 8.93
CA PRO A 89 2.10 -1.85 10.30
C PRO A 89 1.84 -0.35 10.35
N SER A 90 2.16 0.39 9.28
CA SER A 90 1.93 1.83 9.20
C SER A 90 0.47 2.15 8.91
N ALA A 91 -0.12 1.46 7.93
CA ALA A 91 -1.54 1.55 7.62
C ALA A 91 -2.43 1.09 8.79
N LEU A 92 -2.04 0.01 9.48
CA LEU A 92 -2.76 -0.47 10.68
C LEU A 92 -2.86 0.59 11.77
N ARG A 93 -1.83 1.40 12.00
CA ARG A 93 -1.88 2.50 12.97
C ARG A 93 -2.91 3.56 12.60
N LEU A 94 -3.13 3.80 11.32
CA LEU A 94 -4.13 4.77 10.83
C LEU A 94 -5.57 4.28 11.06
N THR A 95 -5.79 2.97 11.24
CA THR A 95 -7.14 2.44 11.54
C THR A 95 -7.61 2.81 12.95
N GLU A 96 -6.69 3.11 13.87
CA GLU A 96 -6.92 3.33 15.31
C GLU A 96 -7.59 2.15 16.05
N ARG A 97 -7.81 1.01 15.37
CA ARG A 97 -8.35 -0.22 15.93
C ARG A 97 -7.27 -1.24 16.24
N HIS A 98 -6.18 -1.22 15.49
CA HIS A 98 -5.08 -2.14 15.70
C HIS A 98 -4.29 -1.78 16.97
N ARG A 99 -4.13 -2.76 17.86
CA ARG A 99 -3.24 -2.66 19.01
C ARG A 99 -1.84 -3.13 18.61
N THR A 100 -0.82 -2.37 18.98
CA THR A 100 0.59 -2.69 18.67
C THR A 100 1.08 -4.00 19.30
N ASP A 101 0.37 -4.52 20.30
CA ASP A 101 0.63 -5.82 20.93
C ASP A 101 -0.07 -7.01 20.27
N ALA A 102 -1.01 -6.76 19.37
CA ALA A 102 -1.71 -7.81 18.64
C ALA A 102 -0.84 -8.46 17.56
N THR A 103 -1.02 -9.77 17.36
CA THR A 103 -0.49 -10.48 16.21
C THR A 103 -1.36 -10.16 15.00
N VAL A 104 -0.73 -9.79 13.89
CA VAL A 104 -1.40 -9.51 12.63
C VAL A 104 -1.38 -10.78 11.78
N PHE A 105 -2.57 -11.20 11.36
CA PHE A 105 -2.79 -12.28 10.43
C PHE A 105 -3.35 -11.71 9.13
N GLU A 106 -2.59 -11.82 8.05
CA GLU A 106 -3.04 -11.39 6.71
C GLU A 106 -3.45 -12.61 5.88
N LEU A 107 -4.70 -12.64 5.43
CA LEU A 107 -5.24 -13.64 4.52
C LEU A 107 -4.73 -13.39 3.11
N ARG A 108 -4.04 -14.37 2.52
CA ARG A 108 -3.46 -14.25 1.16
C ARG A 108 -3.55 -15.58 0.40
N ALA A 109 -3.46 -15.48 -0.92
CA ALA A 109 -3.36 -16.66 -1.80
C ALA A 109 -1.94 -17.24 -1.91
N ALA A 110 -0.92 -16.57 -1.35
CA ALA A 110 0.47 -17.00 -1.45
C ALA A 110 1.32 -16.58 -0.24
N LEU A 111 2.34 -17.39 0.08
CA LEU A 111 3.35 -17.11 1.10
C LEU A 111 4.45 -16.18 0.56
N LEU A 112 4.09 -14.92 0.28
CA LEU A 112 5.08 -13.92 -0.12
C LEU A 112 5.54 -13.11 1.10
N GLY A 113 6.84 -13.18 1.39
CA GLY A 113 7.48 -12.49 2.52
C GLY A 113 7.29 -13.27 3.83
N GLY A 114 8.38 -13.81 4.37
CA GLY A 114 8.36 -14.58 5.61
C GLY A 114 7.85 -13.76 6.80
N GLY A 115 7.04 -14.37 7.67
CA GLY A 115 6.53 -13.72 8.88
C GLY A 115 7.67 -13.35 9.84
N ARG A 116 7.87 -12.06 10.09
CA ARG A 116 8.78 -11.57 11.13
C ARG A 116 7.99 -10.99 12.29
N GLY A 117 8.47 -11.20 13.52
CA GLY A 117 7.88 -10.63 14.73
C GLY A 117 6.44 -11.11 14.96
N ARG A 118 5.48 -10.18 14.95
CA ARG A 118 4.04 -10.40 15.18
C ARG A 118 3.20 -10.49 13.91
N TYR A 119 3.82 -10.49 12.74
CA TYR A 119 3.12 -10.64 11.46
C TYR A 119 3.14 -12.09 10.98
N ARG A 120 1.98 -12.58 10.53
CA ARG A 120 1.75 -13.93 10.03
C ARG A 120 0.88 -13.85 8.77
N VAL A 121 1.15 -14.74 7.81
CA VAL A 121 0.27 -14.97 6.66
C VAL A 121 -0.60 -16.17 6.98
N LEU A 122 -1.90 -16.05 6.75
CA LEU A 122 -2.85 -17.16 6.70
C LEU A 122 -3.17 -17.41 5.23
N LEU A 123 -2.91 -18.62 4.74
CA LEU A 123 -3.30 -18.95 3.37
C LEU A 123 -4.82 -19.09 3.28
N ASN A 124 -5.41 -18.44 2.29
CA ASN A 124 -6.82 -18.65 2.00
C ASN A 124 -7.06 -20.07 1.46
N ARG A 125 -8.33 -20.48 1.41
CA ARG A 125 -8.71 -21.84 1.00
C ARG A 125 -8.23 -22.17 -0.42
N ASP A 126 -8.24 -21.18 -1.30
CA ASP A 126 -7.94 -21.32 -2.72
C ASP A 126 -6.45 -21.12 -3.04
N ALA A 127 -5.61 -20.93 -2.02
CA ALA A 127 -4.18 -20.85 -2.18
C ALA A 127 -3.64 -22.14 -2.83
N VAL A 128 -2.84 -21.96 -3.88
CA VAL A 128 -2.14 -23.08 -4.53
C VAL A 128 -0.94 -23.44 -3.67
N ILE A 129 -0.89 -24.70 -3.25
CA ILE A 129 0.16 -25.25 -2.39
C ILE A 129 0.96 -26.25 -3.20
N ASP A 130 2.27 -26.24 -3.02
CA ASP A 130 3.15 -27.27 -3.57
C ASP A 130 2.69 -28.65 -3.06
N PRO A 131 2.26 -29.57 -3.94
CA PRO A 131 1.75 -30.88 -3.53
C PRO A 131 2.82 -31.75 -2.84
N PHE A 132 4.10 -31.38 -2.94
CA PHE A 132 5.20 -32.11 -2.31
C PHE A 132 5.63 -31.49 -0.96
N ALA A 133 5.08 -30.34 -0.58
CA ALA A 133 5.35 -29.69 0.70
C ALA A 133 4.21 -29.96 1.71
N PRO A 134 4.50 -30.01 3.02
CA PRO A 134 3.45 -30.02 4.04
C PRO A 134 2.54 -28.80 3.90
N ASP A 135 1.23 -29.02 3.92
CA ASP A 135 0.25 -27.94 3.89
C ASP A 135 0.37 -27.08 5.16
N PRO A 136 0.74 -25.79 5.07
CA PRO A 136 0.94 -24.95 6.24
C PRO A 136 -0.38 -24.47 6.86
N ARG A 137 -1.54 -24.66 6.19
CA ARG A 137 -2.83 -24.09 6.61
C ARG A 137 -3.28 -24.59 7.98
N GLU A 138 -3.07 -25.87 8.29
CA GLU A 138 -3.44 -26.44 9.58
C GLU A 138 -2.62 -25.81 10.71
N ALA A 139 -1.29 -25.77 10.57
CA ALA A 139 -0.40 -25.15 11.55
C ALA A 139 -0.70 -23.65 11.72
N GLN A 140 -1.04 -22.97 10.64
CA GLN A 140 -1.47 -21.57 10.65
C GLN A 140 -2.79 -21.36 11.41
N ALA A 141 -3.78 -22.23 11.19
CA ALA A 141 -5.06 -22.19 11.90
C ALA A 141 -4.88 -22.43 13.41
N VAL A 142 -4.04 -23.40 13.79
CA VAL A 142 -3.68 -23.65 15.19
C VAL A 142 -3.00 -22.43 15.82
N ALA A 143 -2.05 -21.81 15.12
CA ALA A 143 -1.38 -20.60 15.59
C ALA A 143 -2.35 -19.41 15.76
N PHE A 144 -3.31 -19.27 14.86
CA PHE A 144 -4.37 -18.27 14.98
C PHE A 144 -5.25 -18.53 16.21
N ALA A 145 -5.75 -19.76 16.36
CA ALA A 145 -6.62 -20.14 17.48
C ALA A 145 -5.92 -19.99 18.86
N ALA A 146 -4.62 -20.24 18.92
CA ALA A 146 -3.82 -20.04 20.14
C ALA A 146 -3.54 -18.55 20.45
N THR A 147 -3.84 -17.63 19.53
CA THR A 147 -3.51 -16.21 19.69
C THR A 147 -4.64 -15.44 20.36
N ARG A 148 -4.35 -14.94 21.57
CA ARG A 148 -5.31 -14.16 22.37
C ARG A 148 -5.65 -12.78 21.79
N LEU A 149 -4.68 -12.09 21.20
CA LEU A 149 -4.86 -10.75 20.62
C LEU A 149 -4.50 -10.82 19.13
N ALA A 150 -5.51 -10.99 18.29
CA ALA A 150 -5.36 -11.10 16.85
C ALA A 150 -5.98 -9.91 16.12
N THR A 151 -5.30 -9.43 15.09
CA THR A 151 -5.85 -8.58 14.05
C THR A 151 -5.87 -9.37 12.75
N LEU A 152 -7.05 -9.62 12.19
CA LEU A 152 -7.22 -10.32 10.92
C LEU A 152 -7.45 -9.30 9.80
N VAL A 153 -6.62 -9.42 8.76
CA VAL A 153 -6.60 -8.56 7.59
C VAL A 153 -6.86 -9.42 6.36
N GLY A 154 -7.69 -8.96 5.43
CA GLY A 154 -7.95 -9.68 4.18
C GLY A 154 -9.00 -8.98 3.35
N THR A 155 -9.22 -9.44 2.11
CA THR A 155 -10.34 -8.93 1.31
C THR A 155 -11.67 -9.25 2.00
N PRO A 156 -12.77 -8.50 1.72
CA PRO A 156 -14.08 -8.83 2.28
C PRO A 156 -14.51 -10.27 2.01
N GLY A 157 -14.20 -10.79 0.81
CA GLY A 157 -14.48 -12.18 0.43
C GLY A 157 -13.68 -13.19 1.24
N ASP A 158 -12.36 -13.00 1.36
CA ASP A 158 -11.51 -13.89 2.16
C ASP A 158 -11.92 -13.89 3.64
N LEU A 159 -12.25 -12.72 4.20
CA LEU A 159 -12.70 -12.57 5.57
C LEU A 159 -14.05 -13.27 5.82
N ALA A 160 -14.98 -13.17 4.86
CA ALA A 160 -16.26 -13.86 4.94
C ALA A 160 -16.07 -15.39 4.88
N ALA A 161 -15.25 -15.87 3.95
CA ALA A 161 -14.92 -17.29 3.83
C ALA A 161 -14.24 -17.83 5.10
N PHE A 162 -13.28 -17.08 5.64
CA PHE A 162 -12.59 -17.42 6.89
C PHE A 162 -13.58 -17.51 8.06
N ARG A 163 -14.44 -16.51 8.26
CA ARG A 163 -15.45 -16.52 9.33
C ARG A 163 -16.41 -17.70 9.20
N SER A 164 -16.83 -18.03 7.98
CA SER A 164 -17.70 -19.17 7.73
C SER A 164 -17.05 -20.50 8.12
N ALA A 165 -15.73 -20.62 8.00
CA ALA A 165 -15.00 -21.84 8.32
C ALA A 165 -14.54 -21.91 9.78
N ALA A 166 -14.05 -20.81 10.34
CA ALA A 166 -13.47 -20.75 11.69
C ALA A 166 -14.52 -20.55 12.79
N GLY A 167 -15.72 -20.08 12.46
CA GLY A 167 -16.75 -19.71 13.44
C GLY A 167 -16.50 -18.35 14.09
N PRO A 168 -17.19 -18.05 15.21
CA PRO A 168 -17.04 -16.79 15.93
C PRO A 168 -15.59 -16.55 16.38
N THR A 169 -15.13 -15.29 16.32
CA THR A 169 -13.79 -14.89 16.75
C THR A 169 -13.82 -13.50 17.38
N ASP A 170 -13.01 -13.31 18.43
CA ASP A 170 -12.79 -12.01 19.07
C ASP A 170 -11.69 -11.17 18.37
N ALA A 171 -11.16 -11.66 17.24
CA ALA A 171 -10.15 -10.94 16.49
C ALA A 171 -10.68 -9.58 15.99
N THR A 172 -9.81 -8.56 16.00
CA THR A 172 -10.10 -7.29 15.30
C THR A 172 -10.05 -7.54 13.80
N ILE A 173 -11.14 -7.27 13.09
CA ILE A 173 -11.24 -7.56 11.65
C ILE A 173 -11.15 -6.26 10.85
N LEU A 174 -10.17 -6.21 9.93
CA LEU A 174 -9.88 -5.05 9.12
C LEU A 174 -9.91 -5.43 7.64
N PRO A 175 -11.02 -5.15 6.91
CA PRO A 175 -11.10 -5.43 5.49
C PRO A 175 -10.09 -4.61 4.70
N VAL A 176 -9.44 -5.25 3.75
CA VAL A 176 -8.60 -4.62 2.72
C VAL A 176 -9.48 -4.25 1.54
N ARG A 177 -9.46 -2.98 1.17
CA ARG A 177 -10.31 -2.39 0.12
C ARG A 177 -9.47 -1.54 -0.84
N GLN A 178 -10.01 -1.28 -2.01
CA GLN A 178 -9.37 -0.47 -3.06
C GLN A 178 -9.89 0.96 -3.07
N CYS A 179 -9.30 1.83 -3.90
CA CYS A 179 -9.74 3.22 -4.02
C CYS A 179 -11.19 3.33 -4.53
N ALA A 180 -11.61 2.41 -5.41
CA ALA A 180 -12.99 2.32 -5.91
C ALA A 180 -14.04 2.21 -4.78
N ASP A 181 -13.66 1.63 -3.64
CA ASP A 181 -14.58 1.41 -2.52
C ASP A 181 -14.81 2.69 -1.68
N ILE A 182 -14.00 3.74 -1.84
CA ILE A 182 -14.07 4.95 -1.00
C ILE A 182 -15.45 5.61 -1.02
N VAL A 183 -16.15 5.58 -2.17
CA VAL A 183 -17.49 6.14 -2.29
C VAL A 183 -18.52 5.34 -1.49
N ALA A 184 -18.40 4.01 -1.48
CA ALA A 184 -19.37 3.11 -0.87
C ALA A 184 -19.13 2.90 0.63
N VAL A 185 -17.95 3.25 1.14
CA VAL A 185 -17.52 2.92 2.51
C VAL A 185 -17.47 4.16 3.36
N THR A 186 -18.37 4.24 4.33
CA THR A 186 -18.40 5.31 5.32
C THR A 186 -18.28 4.73 6.72
N GLY A 187 -17.38 5.29 7.53
CA GLY A 187 -17.29 5.01 8.97
C GLY A 187 -16.75 3.65 9.39
N GLU A 188 -16.57 2.69 8.49
CA GLU A 188 -15.99 1.38 8.80
C GLU A 188 -14.46 1.39 8.70
N PRO A 189 -13.73 1.05 9.78
CA PRO A 189 -12.28 0.92 9.72
C PRO A 189 -11.87 -0.19 8.75
N GLY A 190 -10.82 0.06 8.00
CA GLY A 190 -10.30 -0.86 6.99
C GLY A 190 -8.99 -0.35 6.44
N LEU A 191 -8.31 -1.18 5.65
CA LEU A 191 -7.05 -0.84 5.01
C LEU A 191 -7.29 -0.50 3.55
N LEU A 192 -6.67 0.59 3.09
CA LEU A 192 -6.66 0.96 1.69
C LEU A 192 -5.42 0.35 1.02
N HIS A 193 -5.63 -0.41 -0.05
CA HIS A 193 -4.58 -1.16 -0.73
C HIS A 193 -4.73 -1.06 -2.25
N ASP A 194 -3.59 -0.97 -2.94
CA ASP A 194 -3.47 -1.16 -4.38
C ASP A 194 -2.50 -2.32 -4.65
N PRO A 195 -2.79 -3.25 -5.58
CA PRO A 195 -1.98 -4.44 -5.82
C PRO A 195 -0.50 -4.18 -6.14
N TYR A 196 -0.17 -3.00 -6.67
CA TYR A 196 1.19 -2.65 -7.09
C TYR A 196 1.86 -1.65 -6.16
N LEU A 197 1.07 -0.78 -5.53
CA LEU A 197 1.60 0.23 -4.61
C LEU A 197 1.69 -0.28 -3.17
N GLY A 198 0.89 -1.30 -2.81
CA GLY A 198 0.79 -1.86 -1.47
C GLY A 198 -0.27 -1.18 -0.60
N HIS A 199 -0.08 -1.15 0.72
CA HIS A 199 -1.03 -0.52 1.63
C HIS A 199 -0.87 1.00 1.62
N LEU A 200 -1.71 1.67 0.84
CA LEU A 200 -1.74 3.12 0.68
C LEU A 200 -2.11 3.86 1.96
N GLY A 201 -2.93 3.26 2.82
CA GLY A 201 -3.50 3.95 3.97
C GLY A 201 -4.61 3.16 4.66
N ALA A 202 -5.53 3.86 5.33
CA ALA A 202 -6.63 3.23 6.05
C ALA A 202 -7.81 4.18 6.29
N TRP A 203 -9.00 3.62 6.50
CA TRP A 203 -10.11 4.34 7.11
C TRP A 203 -9.90 4.45 8.62
N ALA A 204 -9.83 5.67 9.14
CA ALA A 204 -9.65 5.92 10.56
C ALA A 204 -10.99 5.81 11.30
N ALA A 205 -11.01 5.11 12.44
CA ALA A 205 -12.22 4.91 13.23
C ALA A 205 -12.82 6.21 13.78
N SER A 206 -11.98 7.17 14.18
CA SER A 206 -12.39 8.42 14.81
C SER A 206 -13.11 9.39 13.86
N CYS A 207 -12.70 9.45 12.59
CA CYS A 207 -13.22 10.44 11.64
C CYS A 207 -13.88 9.84 10.40
N GLY A 208 -13.79 8.52 10.21
CA GLY A 208 -14.42 7.80 9.09
C GLY A 208 -13.80 8.06 7.70
N HIS A 209 -12.77 8.90 7.59
CA HIS A 209 -12.13 9.23 6.31
C HIS A 209 -11.04 8.22 5.95
N ALA A 210 -10.82 8.03 4.64
CA ALA A 210 -9.71 7.25 4.09
C ALA A 210 -8.41 8.06 4.13
N HIS A 211 -7.63 7.89 5.20
CA HIS A 211 -6.33 8.52 5.36
C HIS A 211 -5.27 7.85 4.50
N LEU A 212 -4.52 8.66 3.76
CA LEU A 212 -3.30 8.21 3.10
C LEU A 212 -2.17 8.11 4.14
N ASP A 213 -1.33 7.07 4.06
CA ASP A 213 -0.07 7.03 4.79
C ASP A 213 0.93 8.01 4.17
N TRP A 214 0.75 9.29 4.50
CA TRP A 214 1.55 10.41 4.01
C TRP A 214 3.05 10.27 4.28
N ARG A 215 3.45 9.41 5.23
CA ARG A 215 4.87 9.14 5.51
C ARG A 215 5.52 8.35 4.39
N ARG A 216 4.73 7.60 3.63
CA ARG A 216 5.14 6.67 2.57
C ARG A 216 4.65 7.04 1.19
N PHE A 217 3.55 7.77 1.11
CA PHE A 217 2.90 8.13 -0.15
C PHE A 217 2.67 9.63 -0.22
N HIS A 218 2.81 10.18 -1.42
CA HIS A 218 2.29 11.49 -1.77
C HIS A 218 1.13 11.30 -2.74
N ALA A 219 0.10 12.14 -2.61
CA ALA A 219 -1.04 12.13 -3.51
C ALA A 219 -1.25 13.53 -4.10
N THR A 220 -1.61 13.59 -5.39
CA THR A 220 -1.91 14.84 -6.08
C THR A 220 -3.15 14.65 -6.93
N ALA A 221 -4.11 15.57 -6.81
CA ALA A 221 -5.29 15.58 -7.67
C ALA A 221 -4.91 16.12 -9.06
N VAL A 222 -5.35 15.42 -10.10
CA VAL A 222 -5.25 15.80 -11.51
C VAL A 222 -6.61 15.54 -12.19
N PRO A 223 -6.86 16.05 -13.42
CA PRO A 223 -8.12 15.79 -14.11
C PRO A 223 -8.45 14.29 -14.22
N ALA A 224 -7.45 13.44 -14.45
CA ALA A 224 -7.60 11.99 -14.55
C ALA A 224 -7.85 11.25 -13.22
N GLY A 225 -7.76 11.91 -12.06
CA GLY A 225 -7.96 11.28 -10.75
C GLY A 225 -6.96 11.74 -9.69
N VAL A 226 -6.65 10.86 -8.74
CA VAL A 226 -5.56 11.04 -7.79
C VAL A 226 -4.34 10.24 -8.22
N LEU A 227 -3.23 10.94 -8.45
CA LEU A 227 -1.93 10.30 -8.67
C LEU A 227 -1.23 10.08 -7.34
N VAL A 228 -0.63 8.92 -7.18
CA VAL A 228 0.12 8.49 -6.01
C VAL A 228 1.58 8.27 -6.37
N THR A 229 2.47 8.81 -5.55
CA THR A 229 3.92 8.57 -5.63
C THR A 229 4.38 7.89 -4.34
N LYS A 230 5.13 6.79 -4.48
CA LYS A 230 5.70 6.08 -3.33
C LYS A 230 7.04 6.72 -2.94
N LEU A 231 7.10 7.33 -1.76
CA LEU A 231 8.18 8.21 -1.31
C LEU A 231 9.39 7.49 -0.71
N ARG A 232 9.20 6.24 -0.26
CA ARG A 232 10.19 5.51 0.56
C ARG A 232 10.77 4.29 -0.13
N GLN A 233 10.56 4.17 -1.44
CA GLN A 233 11.24 3.13 -2.18
C GLN A 233 12.73 3.44 -2.24
N ARG A 234 13.55 2.39 -2.13
CA ARG A 234 14.99 2.50 -2.36
C ARG A 234 15.31 2.93 -3.80
N ARG A 235 14.46 2.52 -4.75
CA ARG A 235 14.50 2.95 -6.15
C ARG A 235 13.22 3.73 -6.47
N PRO A 236 13.29 4.89 -7.13
CA PRO A 236 12.12 5.75 -7.37
C PRO A 236 11.30 5.25 -8.58
N THR A 237 10.80 4.02 -8.53
CA THR A 237 10.18 3.35 -9.69
C THR A 237 8.67 3.54 -9.77
N LEU A 238 8.00 3.97 -8.70
CA LEU A 238 6.54 4.12 -8.65
C LEU A 238 6.13 5.59 -8.39
N VAL A 239 6.23 6.41 -9.43
CA VAL A 239 5.93 7.85 -9.41
C VAL A 239 4.72 8.14 -10.29
N HIS A 240 3.82 9.00 -9.79
CA HIS A 240 2.63 9.48 -10.52
C HIS A 240 1.73 8.35 -11.03
N MET A 241 1.58 7.31 -10.20
CA MET A 241 0.72 6.17 -10.48
C MET A 241 -0.74 6.53 -10.24
N LEU A 242 -1.65 6.09 -11.08
CA LEU A 242 -3.10 6.22 -10.91
C LEU A 242 -3.63 4.87 -10.40
N PRO A 243 -3.92 4.74 -9.08
CA PRO A 243 -4.47 3.51 -8.53
C PRO A 243 -5.82 3.17 -9.17
N ALA A 244 -6.17 1.88 -9.19
CA ALA A 244 -7.48 1.44 -9.68
C ALA A 244 -8.62 2.08 -8.86
N GLY A 245 -9.54 2.75 -9.55
CA GLY A 245 -10.68 3.46 -8.95
C GLY A 245 -10.35 4.82 -8.32
N ALA A 246 -9.19 5.40 -8.62
CA ALA A 246 -8.81 6.73 -8.15
C ALA A 246 -9.21 7.89 -9.10
N ASP A 247 -9.85 7.59 -10.22
CA ASP A 247 -10.31 8.51 -11.27
C ASP A 247 -11.43 9.45 -10.79
N GLY A 248 -12.35 8.94 -9.98
CA GLY A 248 -13.41 9.72 -9.34
C GLY A 248 -13.02 10.39 -8.03
N LEU A 249 -11.73 10.39 -7.65
CA LEU A 249 -11.28 10.87 -6.34
C LEU A 249 -10.56 12.23 -6.43
N THR A 250 -10.43 12.84 -5.26
CA THR A 250 -9.53 13.95 -4.98
C THR A 250 -8.82 13.74 -3.63
N VAL A 251 -7.78 14.52 -3.38
CA VAL A 251 -7.06 14.53 -2.10
C VAL A 251 -7.32 15.86 -1.40
N THR A 252 -7.66 15.80 -0.11
CA THR A 252 -7.86 16.99 0.74
C THR A 252 -7.24 16.77 2.11
N SER A 253 -7.30 17.79 2.98
CA SER A 253 -6.89 17.67 4.38
C SER A 253 -8.06 17.21 5.24
N CYS A 254 -7.83 16.20 6.09
CA CYS A 254 -8.81 15.77 7.08
C CYS A 254 -9.12 16.92 8.05
N PRO A 255 -10.39 17.27 8.29
CA PRO A 255 -10.75 18.34 9.21
C PRO A 255 -10.32 18.05 10.66
N ALA A 256 -10.29 16.78 11.07
CA ALA A 256 -9.91 16.38 12.42
C ALA A 256 -8.38 16.28 12.59
N HIS A 257 -7.69 15.62 11.67
CA HIS A 257 -6.29 15.25 11.82
C HIS A 257 -5.30 16.12 11.05
N ARG A 258 -5.80 16.96 10.13
CA ARG A 258 -5.01 17.80 9.22
C ARG A 258 -3.98 17.01 8.40
N THR A 259 -4.28 15.75 8.10
CA THR A 259 -3.47 14.86 7.26
C THR A 259 -4.21 14.55 5.96
N PRO A 260 -3.49 14.13 4.90
CA PRO A 260 -4.11 13.85 3.60
C PRO A 260 -5.15 12.72 3.69
N VAL A 261 -6.32 12.96 3.13
CA VAL A 261 -7.39 11.98 2.95
C VAL A 261 -7.83 11.93 1.50
N LEU A 262 -8.22 10.76 1.05
CA LEU A 262 -8.85 10.55 -0.25
C LEU A 262 -10.36 10.64 -0.08
N VAL A 263 -11.00 11.42 -0.94
CA VAL A 263 -12.45 11.63 -0.92
C VAL A 263 -13.01 11.63 -2.35
N PRO A 264 -14.30 11.34 -2.54
CA PRO A 264 -14.95 11.49 -3.85
C PRO A 264 -14.83 12.92 -4.36
N ARG A 265 -14.66 13.08 -5.68
CA ARG A 265 -14.74 14.37 -6.35
C ARG A 265 -16.20 14.81 -6.39
N SER A 266 -16.47 16.03 -5.92
CA SER A 266 -17.78 16.69 -6.00
C SER A 266 -18.10 17.12 -7.43
#